data_AF-A0A0C3E6L0-F1
#
_entry.id   AF-A0A0C3E6L0-F1
#
_cell.length_a   1.000
_cell.length_b   1.000
_cell.length_c   1.000
_cell.angle_alpha   90.00
_cell.angle_beta   90.00
_cell.angle_gamma   90.00
#
_symmetry.space_group_name_H-M   'P 1'
#
loop_
_entity.id
_entity.type
_entity.pdbx_description
1 polymer ?
#
loop_
_entity_poly.entity_id
_entity_poly.type
_entity_poly.pdbx_seq_one_letter_code
_entity_poly.pdbx_strand_id
1 'polypeptide(L)' 'MTEYKQGNHVEYRPVGGASENVSHTTGVIEEVQEHGDDKRYAIKNDNTGKTTSYQGKNIVQKIE' A
#
# COMPACT_ATOMS: atom_id res chain seq x y z
N MET A 1 4.30 -12.59 -9.52
CA MET A 1 3.50 -11.48 -8.95
C MET A 1 4.45 -10.73 -8.04
N THR A 2 4.57 -9.40 -8.18
CA THR A 2 5.57 -8.64 -7.42
C THR A 2 5.19 -8.66 -5.94
N GLU A 3 5.85 -9.49 -5.16
CA GLU A 3 5.65 -9.54 -3.72
C GLU A 3 6.36 -8.34 -3.09
N TYR A 4 5.58 -7.42 -2.53
CA TYR A 4 6.13 -6.31 -1.78
C TYR A 4 6.61 -6.77 -0.41
N LYS A 5 7.69 -6.17 0.09
CA LYS A 5 8.29 -6.50 1.39
C LYS A 5 8.35 -5.28 2.29
N GLN A 6 8.47 -5.53 3.59
CA GLN A 6 8.73 -4.49 4.58
C GLN A 6 9.95 -3.64 4.19
N GLY A 7 9.83 -2.33 4.37
CA GLY A 7 10.81 -1.31 3.99
C GLY A 7 10.71 -0.86 2.53
N ASN A 8 9.84 -1.42 1.70
CA ASN A 8 9.66 -0.92 0.33
C ASN A 8 8.80 0.33 0.31
N HIS A 9 9.27 1.33 -0.44
CA HIS A 9 8.47 2.48 -0.79
C HIS A 9 7.56 2.09 -1.96
N VAL A 10 6.27 2.36 -1.82
CA VAL A 10 5.26 2.01 -2.82
C VAL A 10 4.32 3.17 -3.05
N GLU A 11 3.86 3.29 -4.29
CA GLU A 11 2.72 4.12 -4.65
C GLU A 11 1.45 3.27 -4.51
N TYR A 12 0.46 3.78 -3.80
CA TYR A 12 -0.79 3.09 -3.53
C TYR A 12 -1.99 4.06 -3.57
N ARG A 13 -3.20 3.48 -3.61
CA ARG A 13 -4.47 4.21 -3.62
C ARG A 13 -5.28 3.87 -2.35
N PRO A 14 -5.53 4.81 -1.42
CA PRO A 14 -6.32 4.55 -0.23
C PRO A 14 -7.76 4.13 -0.59
N VAL A 15 -8.38 3.23 0.20
CA VAL A 15 -9.74 2.72 -0.04
C VAL A 15 -10.74 3.87 0.18
N GLY A 16 -11.02 4.55 -0.92
CA GLY A 16 -11.96 5.65 -1.09
C GLY A 16 -12.33 5.86 -2.56
N GLY A 17 -12.03 4.89 -3.43
CA GLY A 17 -12.59 4.79 -4.78
C GLY A 17 -11.62 4.26 -5.84
N ALA A 18 -12.08 3.25 -6.58
CA ALA A 18 -11.68 3.00 -7.97
C ALA A 18 -12.25 4.07 -8.95
N SER A 19 -12.80 5.15 -8.39
CA SER A 19 -13.22 6.33 -9.13
C SER A 19 -11.94 7.08 -9.54
N GLU A 20 -11.90 7.55 -10.78
CA GLU A 20 -10.74 8.19 -11.44
C GLU A 20 -10.20 9.48 -10.77
N ASN A 21 -10.67 9.81 -9.55
CA ASN A 21 -10.36 11.03 -8.80
C ASN A 21 -9.69 10.79 -7.43
N VAL A 22 -9.31 9.55 -7.08
CA VAL A 22 -8.57 9.31 -5.82
C VAL A 22 -7.09 9.53 -6.05
N SER A 23 -6.52 10.54 -5.39
CA SER A 23 -5.11 10.90 -5.49
C SER A 23 -4.21 9.70 -5.16
N HIS A 24 -3.23 9.45 -6.02
CA HIS A 24 -2.15 8.52 -5.71
C HIS A 24 -1.37 9.08 -4.53
N THR A 25 -0.95 8.19 -3.64
CA THR A 25 -0.11 8.57 -2.53
C THR A 25 1.01 7.56 -2.38
N THR A 26 2.08 8.00 -1.74
CA THR A 26 3.27 7.20 -1.52
C THR A 26 3.39 6.84 -0.05
N GLY A 27 4.04 5.73 0.22
CA GLY A 27 4.31 5.32 1.59
C GLY A 27 5.19 4.10 1.67
N VAL A 28 5.71 3.86 2.87
CA VAL A 28 6.62 2.75 3.15
C VAL A 28 5.85 1.61 3.77
N ILE A 29 6.06 0.39 3.27
CA ILE A 29 5.51 -0.82 3.87
C ILE A 29 6.22 -1.05 5.20
N GLU A 30 5.51 -0.90 6.31
CA GLU A 30 6.04 -1.20 7.64
C GLU A 30 5.82 -2.65 8.04
N GLU A 31 4.78 -3.31 7.51
CA GLU A 31 4.47 -4.70 7.85
C GLU A 31 3.73 -5.39 6.69
N VAL A 32 3.99 -6.69 6.52
CA VAL A 32 3.25 -7.56 5.59
C VAL A 32 2.50 -8.59 6.43
N GLN A 33 1.17 -8.56 6.36
CA GLN A 33 0.28 -9.48 7.05
C GLN A 33 -0.30 -10.46 6.04
N GLU A 34 -0.01 -11.74 6.23
CA GLU A 34 -0.54 -12.83 5.41
C GLU A 34 -1.80 -13.39 6.08
N HIS A 35 -2.96 -13.18 5.46
CA HIS A 35 -4.25 -13.67 5.94
C HIS A 35 -4.75 -14.78 5.01
N GLY A 36 -4.20 -15.99 5.20
CA GLY A 36 -4.51 -17.14 4.35
C GLY A 36 -4.09 -16.89 2.90
N ASP A 37 -5.06 -16.85 1.99
CA ASP A 37 -4.85 -16.56 0.57
C ASP A 37 -4.74 -15.05 0.24
N ASP A 38 -5.05 -14.15 1.18
CA ASP A 38 -5.01 -12.69 0.95
C ASP A 38 -3.84 -12.04 1.71
N LYS A 39 -3.02 -11.23 1.02
CA LYS A 39 -1.94 -10.46 1.63
C LYS A 39 -2.35 -9.01 1.85
N ARG A 40 -2.14 -8.53 3.07
CA ARG A 40 -2.30 -7.13 3.47
C ARG A 40 -0.95 -6.51 3.77
N TYR A 41 -0.80 -5.25 3.40
CA TYR A 41 0.42 -4.46 3.54
C TYR A 41 0.08 -3.26 4.41
N ALA A 42 0.69 -3.17 5.59
CA ALA A 42 0.62 -1.98 6.42
C ALA A 42 1.55 -0.92 5.82
N ILE A 43 0.95 0.10 5.21
CA ILE A 43 1.69 1.17 4.53
C ILE A 43 1.60 2.43 5.38
N LYS A 44 2.76 2.97 5.76
CA LYS A 44 2.88 4.28 6.37
C LYS A 44 2.89 5.35 5.30
N ASN A 45 1.82 6.13 5.26
CA ASN A 45 1.66 7.23 4.33
C ASN A 45 2.71 8.32 4.58
N ASP A 46 3.42 8.73 3.54
CA ASP A 46 4.48 9.75 3.67
C ASP A 46 3.90 11.15 4.00
N ASN A 47 2.71 11.46 3.49
CA ASN A 47 2.06 12.76 3.68
C ASN A 47 1.47 12.95 5.09
N THR A 48 0.89 11.89 5.66
CA THR A 48 0.17 11.96 6.95
C THR A 48 0.92 11.29 8.09
N GLY A 49 1.95 10.49 7.81
CA GLY A 49 2.68 9.69 8.79
C GLY A 49 1.87 8.55 9.40
N LYS A 50 0.64 8.30 8.93
CA LYS A 50 -0.27 7.28 9.45
C LYS A 50 -0.06 5.94 8.73
N THR A 51 -0.06 4.88 9.50
CA THR A 51 0.06 3.50 8.99
C THR A 51 -1.33 2.88 8.84
N THR A 52 -1.64 2.41 7.64
CA THR A 52 -2.92 1.77 7.32
C THR A 52 -2.68 0.51 6.50
N SER A 53 -3.43 -0.55 6.81
CA SER A 53 -3.36 -1.82 6.08
C SER A 53 -4.17 -1.78 4.79
N TYR A 54 -3.50 -2.04 3.67
CA TYR A 54 -4.09 -2.12 2.33
C TYR A 54 -3.90 -3.49 1.71
N GLN A 55 -4.79 -3.91 0.83
CA GLN A 55 -4.60 -5.13 0.05
C GLN A 55 -3.60 -4.89 -1.08
N GLY A 56 -2.95 -5.95 -1.57
CA GLY A 56 -2.01 -5.84 -2.69
C GLY A 56 -2.60 -5.14 -3.93
N LYS A 57 -3.91 -5.27 -4.15
CA LYS A 57 -4.66 -4.62 -5.25
C LYS A 57 -4.69 -3.08 -5.17
N ASN A 58 -4.43 -2.50 -4.00
CA ASN A 58 -4.37 -1.05 -3.80
C ASN A 58 -2.99 -0.47 -4.15
N ILE A 59 -1.97 -1.32 -4.23
CA ILE A 59 -0.60 -0.90 -4.55
C ILE A 59 -0.49 -0.84 -6.06
N VAL A 60 -0.08 0.33 -6.57
CA VAL A 60 0.08 0.59 -8.01
C VAL A 60 1.44 0.07 -8.47
N GLN A 61 2.50 0.50 -7.79
CA GLN A 61 3.88 0.14 -8.12
C GLN A 61 4.82 0.36 -6.93
N LYS A 62 5.98 -0.30 -6.98
CA LYS A 62 7.09 0.03 -6.08
C LYS A 62 7.82 1.24 -6.65
N ILE A 63 8.13 2.21 -5.79
CA ILE A 63 9.01 3.34 -6.12
C ILE A 63 10.31 3.14 -5.33
N GLU A 64 11.45 3.40 -5.97
CA GLU A 64 12.78 3.10 -5.41
C GLU A 64 13.33 4.29 -4.61
#